data_AF-X1M3T8-F1
#
_entry.id   AF-X1M3T8-F1
#
_cell.length_a   1.000
_cell.length_b   1.000
_cell.length_c   1.000
_cell.angle_alpha   90.00
_cell.angle_beta   90.00
_cell.angle_gamma   90.00
#
_symmetry.space_group_name_H-M   'P 1'
#
loop_
_entity.id
_entity.type
_entity.pdbx_description
1 polymer ?
#
loop_
_entity_poly.entity_id
_entity_poly.type
_entity_poly.pdbx_seq_one_letter_code
_entity_poly.pdbx_strand_id
1 'polypeptide(L)'
;MKDIRKEPYKYIRNYYESVYLDMGKRVFSILALVIPSLILPDITHKKSRNIKSGINFLLIAPPGTAKSSLAETFEKLAYNSFPFESITDSKFYSIISKRDFVSLVIGDIFRVFSDKTLTKSMENVLGDEQKISRLTQRTDDTEKKIKAIAFLAGTPNSLTSIIQEGILFRTSICLVFHDES
;
A
#
# COMPACT_ATOMS: atom_id res chain seq x y z
N MET A 1 0.53 29.73 3.72
CA MET A 1 1.15 29.33 2.42
C MET A 1 2.67 29.46 2.38
N LYS A 2 3.29 30.54 2.92
CA LYS A 2 4.76 30.69 2.92
C LYS A 2 5.50 29.57 3.68
N ASP A 3 4.93 29.07 4.78
CA ASP A 3 5.58 28.02 5.60
C ASP A 3 5.51 26.62 4.97
N ILE A 4 4.43 26.34 4.21
CA ILE A 4 4.28 25.08 3.45
C ILE A 4 5.40 24.93 2.42
N ARG A 5 5.80 26.03 1.76
CA ARG A 5 6.85 25.99 0.73
C ARG A 5 8.26 25.83 1.31
N LYS A 6 8.49 26.26 2.56
CA LYS A 6 9.80 26.17 3.22
C LYS A 6 10.05 24.80 3.83
N GLU A 7 9.07 24.26 4.53
CA GLU A 7 9.20 22.96 5.23
C GLU A 7 7.94 22.08 5.00
N PRO A 8 7.66 21.64 3.76
CA PRO A 8 6.42 20.96 3.40
C PRO A 8 6.20 19.67 4.21
N TYR A 9 7.25 18.87 4.41
CA TYR A 9 7.17 17.62 5.16
C TYR A 9 6.82 17.83 6.64
N LYS A 10 7.39 18.86 7.28
CA LYS A 10 7.09 19.19 8.68
C LYS A 10 5.66 19.70 8.83
N TYR A 11 5.21 20.52 7.88
CA TYR A 11 3.83 20.99 7.85
C TYR A 11 2.84 19.82 7.72
N ILE A 12 3.04 18.92 6.76
CA ILE A 12 2.18 17.74 6.53
C ILE A 12 2.10 16.90 7.80
N ARG A 13 3.24 16.58 8.42
CA ARG A 13 3.29 15.77 9.65
C ARG A 13 2.56 16.46 10.81
N ASN A 14 2.76 17.76 11.01
CA ASN A 14 2.10 18.51 12.08
C ASN A 14 0.59 18.67 11.84
N TYR A 15 0.17 18.88 10.60
CA TYR A 15 -1.24 18.93 10.24
C TYR A 15 -1.93 17.61 10.56
N TYR A 16 -1.39 16.48 10.08
CA TYR A 16 -2.01 15.19 10.33
C TYR A 16 -1.92 14.73 11.78
N GLU A 17 -0.96 15.22 12.58
CA GLU A 17 -0.97 15.03 14.03
C GLU A 17 -2.17 15.70 14.71
N SER A 18 -2.56 16.91 14.25
CA SER A 18 -3.73 17.59 14.79
C SER A 18 -5.05 16.89 14.45
N VAL A 19 -5.06 16.06 13.41
CA VAL A 19 -6.21 15.25 12.98
C VAL A 19 -6.20 13.87 13.62
N TYR A 20 -5.01 13.25 13.71
CA TYR A 20 -4.77 11.91 14.26
C TYR A 20 -3.76 12.02 15.39
N LEU A 21 -4.25 12.30 16.60
CA LEU A 21 -3.40 12.42 17.79
C LEU A 21 -2.54 11.17 18.00
N ASP A 22 -1.27 11.39 18.34
CA ASP A 22 -0.23 10.37 18.60
C ASP A 22 0.11 9.44 17.41
N MET A 23 -0.55 9.63 16.26
CA MET A 23 -0.42 8.79 15.07
C MET A 23 0.05 9.56 13.84
N GLY A 24 -0.45 10.78 13.65
CA GLY A 24 -0.27 11.54 12.42
C GLY A 24 1.19 11.76 12.05
N LYS A 25 2.02 12.22 12.99
CA LYS A 25 3.46 12.44 12.80
C LYS A 25 4.21 11.15 12.47
N ARG A 26 3.83 10.02 13.08
CA ARG A 26 4.46 8.70 12.88
C ARG A 26 4.09 8.17 11.50
N VAL A 27 2.80 8.08 11.19
CA VAL A 27 2.29 7.57 9.92
C VAL A 27 2.75 8.43 8.74
N PHE A 28 2.55 9.75 8.80
CA PHE A 28 2.90 10.65 7.70
C PHE A 28 4.39 10.98 7.59
N SER A 29 5.24 10.53 8.52
CA SER A 29 6.69 10.56 8.29
C SER A 29 7.13 9.66 7.14
N ILE A 30 6.38 8.57 6.92
CA ILE A 30 6.63 7.59 5.87
C ILE A 30 5.59 7.74 4.76
N LEU A 31 4.31 7.87 5.11
CA LEU A 31 3.22 7.94 4.13
C LEU A 31 3.34 9.15 3.18
N ALA A 32 3.93 10.26 3.64
CA ALA A 32 4.20 11.41 2.77
C ALA A 32 5.22 11.12 1.65
N LEU A 33 6.05 10.08 1.82
CA LEU A 33 6.98 9.57 0.80
C LEU A 33 6.32 8.55 -0.14
N VAL A 34 5.16 8.03 0.24
CA VAL A 34 4.39 6.98 -0.49
C VAL A 34 3.35 7.60 -1.44
N ILE A 35 3.18 8.93 -1.43
CA ILE A 35 2.18 9.61 -2.28
C ILE A 35 2.55 9.47 -3.77
N PRO A 36 1.67 8.87 -4.61
CA PRO A 36 1.92 8.55 -6.01
C PRO A 36 2.30 9.69 -6.96
N SER A 37 2.01 10.95 -6.60
CA SER A 37 2.34 12.10 -7.44
C SER A 37 3.86 12.28 -7.63
N LEU A 38 4.66 11.52 -6.88
CA LEU A 38 6.13 11.48 -6.92
C LEU A 38 6.68 10.09 -7.30
N ILE A 39 5.92 9.24 -7.98
CA ILE A 39 6.47 7.96 -8.47
C ILE A 39 7.55 8.27 -9.49
N LEU A 40 8.79 8.24 -9.00
CA LEU A 40 9.97 8.28 -9.83
C LEU A 40 9.90 7.08 -10.80
N PRO A 41 10.36 7.21 -12.05
CA PRO A 41 10.56 6.02 -12.89
C PRO A 41 11.49 5.02 -12.17
N ASP A 42 11.34 3.73 -12.44
CA ASP A 42 12.24 2.72 -11.89
C ASP A 42 13.67 3.06 -12.30
N ILE A 43 14.59 3.06 -11.33
CA ILE A 43 15.99 3.40 -11.58
C ILE A 43 16.66 2.16 -12.17
N THR A 44 17.01 2.25 -13.44
CA THR A 44 17.70 1.18 -14.17
C THR A 44 19.14 1.07 -13.63
N HIS A 45 19.43 0.02 -12.87
CA HIS A 45 20.78 -0.19 -12.34
C HIS A 45 21.58 -1.09 -13.27
N LYS A 46 22.76 -0.64 -13.72
CA LYS A 46 23.55 -1.28 -14.79
C LYS A 46 24.02 -2.73 -14.48
N LYS A 47 23.95 -3.17 -13.22
CA LYS A 47 24.43 -4.49 -12.76
C LYS A 47 23.45 -5.25 -11.87
N SER A 48 22.24 -4.75 -11.64
CA SER A 48 21.22 -5.42 -10.80
C SER A 48 19.83 -5.25 -11.40
N ARG A 49 18.84 -5.98 -10.86
CA ARG A 49 17.42 -5.74 -11.16
C ARG A 49 17.09 -4.25 -11.00
N ASN A 50 16.15 -3.75 -11.81
CA ASN A 50 15.64 -2.38 -11.72
C ASN A 50 15.26 -2.05 -10.27
N ILE A 51 15.74 -0.90 -9.77
CA ILE A 51 15.39 -0.41 -8.45
C ILE A 51 14.02 0.24 -8.57
N LYS A 52 13.02 -0.46 -8.04
CA LYS A 52 11.64 0.04 -7.98
C LYS A 52 11.57 1.27 -7.09
N SER A 53 10.85 2.28 -7.56
CA SER A 53 10.66 3.55 -6.85
C SER A 53 9.51 3.54 -5.83
N GLY A 54 8.53 2.64 -6.03
CA GLY A 54 7.36 2.52 -5.15
C GLY A 54 7.64 1.66 -3.91
N ILE A 55 7.15 2.11 -2.75
CA ILE A 55 7.22 1.40 -1.47
C ILE A 55 5.79 1.13 -1.00
N ASN A 56 5.52 -0.10 -0.55
CA ASN A 56 4.26 -0.40 0.13
C ASN A 56 4.34 0.06 1.59
N PHE A 57 3.23 0.50 2.17
CA PHE A 57 3.16 0.91 3.57
C PHE A 57 2.29 -0.05 4.35
N LEU A 58 2.78 -0.60 5.47
CA LEU A 58 1.99 -1.43 6.38
C LEU A 58 1.88 -0.75 7.75
N LEU A 59 0.68 -0.30 8.07
CA LEU A 59 0.30 0.19 9.39
C LEU A 59 -0.18 -0.95 10.26
N ILE A 60 0.54 -1.20 11.36
CA ILE A 60 0.13 -2.14 12.39
C ILE A 60 -0.21 -1.34 13.63
N ALA A 61 -1.50 -1.36 14.02
CA ALA A 61 -1.95 -0.61 15.17
C ALA A 61 -3.13 -1.31 15.90
N PRO A 62 -3.24 -1.21 17.23
CA PRO A 62 -4.34 -1.77 18.03
C PRO A 62 -5.74 -1.37 17.52
N PRO A 63 -6.83 -2.10 17.82
CA PRO A 63 -8.18 -1.62 17.55
C PRO A 63 -8.42 -0.19 18.08
N GLY A 64 -9.25 0.60 17.39
CA GLY A 64 -9.55 2.00 17.80
C GLY A 64 -8.59 3.08 17.28
N THR A 65 -7.43 2.71 16.70
CA THR A 65 -6.38 3.64 16.21
C THR A 65 -6.63 4.29 14.83
N ALA A 66 -7.84 4.77 14.54
CA ALA A 66 -8.16 5.52 13.31
C ALA A 66 -7.67 4.90 11.96
N LYS A 67 -7.36 3.59 11.90
CA LYS A 67 -6.78 2.91 10.73
C LYS A 67 -7.64 3.07 9.48
N SER A 68 -8.94 2.88 9.62
CA SER A 68 -9.91 3.06 8.53
C SER A 68 -9.93 4.51 8.03
N SER A 69 -9.92 5.48 8.96
CA SER A 69 -9.88 6.90 8.60
C SER A 69 -8.57 7.31 7.91
N LEU A 70 -7.45 6.69 8.28
CA LEU A 70 -6.16 6.85 7.59
C LEU A 70 -6.19 6.21 6.20
N ALA A 71 -6.82 5.05 6.05
CA ALA A 71 -7.03 4.39 4.77
C ALA A 71 -7.86 5.27 3.82
N GLU A 72 -8.99 5.81 4.29
CA GLU A 72 -9.84 6.75 3.54
C GLU A 72 -9.08 8.03 3.15
N THR A 73 -8.23 8.54 4.04
CA THR A 73 -7.39 9.70 3.76
C THR A 73 -6.36 9.39 2.68
N PHE A 74 -5.71 8.24 2.77
CA PHE A 74 -4.77 7.80 1.74
C PHE A 74 -5.47 7.60 0.40
N GLU A 75 -6.67 7.01 0.37
CA GLU A 75 -7.48 6.84 -0.84
C GLU A 75 -7.74 8.18 -1.55
N LYS A 76 -8.08 9.23 -0.79
CA LYS A 76 -8.33 10.58 -1.32
C LYS A 76 -7.07 11.27 -1.85
N LEU A 77 -5.91 10.93 -1.30
CA LEU A 77 -4.62 11.52 -1.69
C LEU A 77 -3.94 10.76 -2.82
N ALA A 78 -4.18 9.46 -2.93
CA ALA A 78 -3.47 8.58 -3.83
C ALA A 78 -4.04 8.63 -5.26
N TYR A 79 -3.15 8.70 -6.26
CA TYR A 79 -3.53 8.62 -7.66
C TYR A 79 -3.96 7.18 -8.02
N ASN A 80 -5.02 7.06 -8.82
CA ASN A 80 -5.61 5.77 -9.19
C ASN A 80 -5.83 4.85 -7.99
N SER A 81 -6.29 5.44 -6.87
CA SER A 81 -6.59 4.70 -5.66
C SER A 81 -7.71 3.69 -5.89
N PHE A 82 -7.63 2.59 -5.15
CA PHE A 82 -8.61 1.53 -5.17
C PHE A 82 -8.77 0.94 -3.78
N PRO A 83 -9.91 1.20 -3.10
CA PRO A 83 -10.21 0.56 -1.82
C PRO A 83 -10.46 -0.92 -2.06
N PHE A 84 -9.63 -1.75 -1.43
CA PHE A 84 -9.70 -3.20 -1.51
C PHE A 84 -10.51 -3.74 -0.33
N GLU A 85 -11.81 -3.44 -0.33
CA GLU A 85 -12.76 -3.96 0.64
C GLU A 85 -13.73 -4.93 -0.04
N SER A 86 -13.68 -6.21 0.35
CA SER A 86 -14.65 -7.24 -0.09
C SER A 86 -14.68 -7.49 -1.61
N ILE A 87 -13.50 -7.60 -2.22
CA ILE A 87 -13.36 -7.73 -3.68
C ILE A 87 -12.94 -9.15 -4.03
N THR A 88 -13.70 -9.78 -4.91
CA THR A 88 -13.34 -11.09 -5.47
C THR A 88 -12.15 -10.96 -6.42
N ASP A 89 -11.35 -12.02 -6.54
CA ASP A 89 -10.20 -12.06 -7.44
C ASP A 89 -10.55 -11.62 -8.87
N SER A 90 -11.67 -12.11 -9.41
CA SER A 90 -12.18 -11.70 -10.73
C SER A 90 -12.41 -10.19 -10.87
N LYS A 91 -12.94 -9.53 -9.83
CA LYS A 91 -13.22 -8.09 -9.83
C LYS A 91 -11.92 -7.29 -9.67
N PHE A 92 -10.97 -7.78 -8.88
CA PHE A 92 -9.62 -7.23 -8.78
C PHE A 92 -8.91 -7.20 -10.14
N TYR A 93 -8.87 -8.34 -10.84
CA TYR A 93 -8.27 -8.45 -12.18
C TYR A 93 -8.93 -7.50 -13.19
N SER A 94 -10.26 -7.44 -13.24
CA SER A 94 -11.01 -6.58 -14.17
C SER A 94 -10.68 -5.08 -14.02
N ILE A 95 -10.40 -4.65 -12.79
CA ILE A 95 -10.14 -3.24 -12.48
C ILE A 95 -8.68 -2.90 -12.76
N ILE A 96 -7.77 -3.79 -12.36
CA ILE A 96 -6.34 -3.55 -12.46
C ILE A 96 -5.84 -3.69 -13.90
N SER A 97 -6.41 -4.63 -14.68
CA SER A 97 -6.05 -4.80 -16.10
C SER A 97 -6.25 -3.53 -16.95
N LYS A 98 -7.19 -2.66 -16.56
CA LYS A 98 -7.50 -1.40 -17.24
C LYS A 98 -6.58 -0.24 -16.88
N ARG A 99 -5.65 -0.43 -15.93
CA ARG A 99 -4.75 0.62 -15.42
C ARG A 99 -3.30 0.19 -15.59
N ASP A 100 -2.41 1.17 -15.78
CA ASP A 100 -0.96 0.94 -15.82
C ASP A 100 -0.31 1.24 -14.47
N PHE A 101 -1.02 1.99 -13.64
CA PHE A 101 -0.64 2.31 -12.28
C PHE A 101 -1.85 2.24 -11.34
N VAL A 102 -1.68 1.64 -10.16
CA VAL A 102 -2.74 1.55 -9.13
C VAL A 102 -2.17 1.75 -7.72
N SER A 103 -2.95 2.43 -6.87
CA SER A 103 -2.68 2.52 -5.44
C SER A 103 -3.73 1.70 -4.68
N LEU A 104 -3.34 0.55 -4.16
CA LEU A 104 -4.25 -0.30 -3.40
C LEU A 104 -4.39 0.24 -1.97
N VAL A 105 -5.62 0.26 -1.46
CA VAL A 105 -5.91 0.71 -0.10
C VAL A 105 -6.60 -0.41 0.64
N ILE A 106 -5.92 -1.02 1.61
CA ILE A 106 -6.39 -2.20 2.33
C ILE A 106 -6.51 -1.83 3.81
N GLY A 107 -7.73 -1.54 4.27
CA GLY A 107 -8.00 -1.17 5.66
C GLY A 107 -7.85 -2.32 6.66
N ASP A 108 -7.98 -3.56 6.19
CA ASP A 108 -7.82 -4.79 6.97
C ASP A 108 -7.20 -5.91 6.14
N ILE A 109 -5.87 -6.01 6.20
CA ILE A 109 -5.07 -6.98 5.46
C ILE A 109 -5.33 -8.44 5.86
N PHE A 110 -5.86 -8.68 7.07
CA PHE A 110 -6.19 -10.03 7.54
C PHE A 110 -7.18 -10.73 6.61
N ARG A 111 -8.21 -10.00 6.18
CA ARG A 111 -9.25 -10.51 5.30
C ARG A 111 -8.70 -10.93 3.95
N VAL A 112 -7.72 -10.17 3.44
CA VAL A 112 -7.07 -10.46 2.15
C VAL A 112 -6.20 -11.70 2.26
N PHE A 113 -5.40 -11.80 3.32
CA PHE A 113 -4.48 -12.92 3.49
C PHE A 113 -5.16 -14.22 3.91
N SER A 114 -6.40 -14.15 4.40
CA SER A 114 -7.21 -15.34 4.67
C SER A 114 -7.59 -16.11 3.39
N ASP A 115 -7.58 -15.46 2.21
CA ASP A 115 -7.83 -16.08 0.91
C ASP A 115 -6.51 -16.30 0.16
N LYS A 116 -6.13 -17.57 -0.02
CA LYS A 116 -4.89 -17.96 -0.71
C LYS A 116 -4.81 -17.48 -2.16
N THR A 117 -5.94 -17.41 -2.86
CA THR A 117 -6.00 -17.00 -4.27
C THR A 117 -5.74 -15.51 -4.38
N LEU A 118 -6.46 -14.72 -3.56
CA LEU A 118 -6.26 -13.27 -3.48
C LEU A 118 -4.86 -12.91 -3.02
N THR A 119 -4.31 -13.64 -2.05
CA THR A 119 -2.93 -13.44 -1.56
C THR A 119 -1.92 -13.59 -2.70
N LYS A 120 -2.02 -14.66 -3.49
CA LYS A 120 -1.12 -14.88 -4.63
C LYS A 120 -1.26 -13.80 -5.71
N SER A 121 -2.48 -13.40 -6.02
CA SER A 121 -2.73 -12.29 -6.95
C SER A 121 -2.12 -10.97 -6.44
N MET A 122 -2.23 -10.71 -5.14
CA MET A 122 -1.63 -9.55 -4.47
C MET A 122 -0.11 -9.60 -4.48
N GLU A 123 0.51 -10.76 -4.24
CA GLU A 123 1.96 -10.96 -4.34
C GLU A 123 2.48 -10.67 -5.75
N ASN A 124 1.78 -11.13 -6.78
CA ASN A 124 2.17 -10.88 -8.17
C ASN A 124 2.12 -9.38 -8.52
N VAL A 125 1.11 -8.67 -8.00
CA VAL A 125 0.89 -7.24 -8.27
C VAL A 125 1.82 -6.34 -7.46
N LEU A 126 2.00 -6.61 -6.15
CA LEU A 126 2.78 -5.77 -5.24
C LEU A 126 4.25 -6.20 -5.11
N GLY A 127 4.58 -7.43 -5.51
CA GLY A 127 5.92 -8.00 -5.38
C GLY A 127 6.88 -7.56 -6.47
N ASP A 128 7.96 -8.33 -6.64
CA ASP A 128 9.04 -8.04 -7.58
C ASP A 128 8.60 -8.13 -9.04
N GLU A 129 7.59 -8.94 -9.36
CA GLU A 129 7.16 -9.17 -10.74
C GLU A 129 6.25 -8.04 -11.27
N GLN A 130 5.44 -7.44 -10.39
CA GLN A 130 4.54 -6.33 -10.74
C GLN A 130 3.74 -6.62 -12.00
N LYS A 131 3.11 -7.80 -12.01
CA LYS A 131 2.43 -8.33 -13.18
C LYS A 131 1.06 -8.86 -12.83
N ILE A 132 0.22 -8.86 -13.85
CA ILE A 132 -1.11 -9.44 -13.83
C ILE A 132 -1.07 -10.61 -14.79
N SER A 133 -1.23 -11.83 -14.29
CA SER A 133 -1.29 -13.04 -15.09
C SER A 133 -2.59 -13.77 -14.77
N ARG A 134 -3.45 -13.98 -15.78
CA ARG A 134 -4.64 -14.82 -15.63
C ARG A 134 -4.45 -16.08 -16.47
N LEU A 135 -4.39 -17.23 -15.80
CA LEU A 135 -4.48 -18.52 -16.47
C LEU A 135 -5.94 -18.72 -16.92
N THR A 136 -6.25 -18.38 -18.16
CA THR A 136 -7.48 -18.82 -18.82
C THR A 136 -7.13 -19.93 -19.81
N GLN A 137 -7.83 -21.07 -19.75
CA GLN A 137 -7.60 -22.27 -20.59
C GLN A 137 -7.74 -22.03 -22.11
N ARG A 138 -7.89 -20.80 -22.60
CA ARG A 138 -8.35 -20.50 -23.97
C ARG A 138 -7.72 -19.30 -24.66
N THR A 139 -6.75 -18.62 -24.07
CA THR A 139 -6.16 -17.42 -24.69
C THR A 139 -4.72 -17.27 -24.24
N ASP A 140 -3.86 -16.87 -25.18
CA ASP A 140 -2.45 -16.56 -24.98
C ASP A 140 -2.22 -15.79 -23.68
N ASP A 141 -1.09 -16.07 -23.02
CA ASP A 141 -0.61 -15.40 -21.81
C ASP A 141 -0.66 -13.87 -21.98
N THR A 142 -1.76 -13.23 -21.56
CA THR A 142 -1.81 -11.78 -21.41
C THR A 142 -1.15 -11.41 -20.09
N GLU A 143 0.18 -11.56 -20.03
CA GLU A 143 0.98 -10.97 -18.97
C GLU A 143 1.06 -9.46 -19.19
N LYS A 144 0.44 -8.69 -18.28
CA LYS A 144 0.54 -7.22 -18.28
C LYS A 144 1.44 -6.78 -17.12
N LYS A 145 2.47 -6.00 -17.40
CA LYS A 145 3.22 -5.27 -16.37
C LYS A 145 2.38 -4.11 -15.83
N ILE A 146 2.31 -3.99 -14.51
CA ILE A 146 1.64 -2.91 -13.80
C ILE A 146 2.53 -2.36 -12.71
N LYS A 147 2.51 -1.04 -12.51
CA LYS A 147 3.09 -0.43 -11.32
C LYS A 147 2.04 -0.35 -10.22
N ALA A 148 2.33 -0.92 -9.06
CA ALA A 148 1.41 -0.90 -7.93
C ALA A 148 2.14 -0.53 -6.64
N ILE A 149 1.45 0.23 -5.80
CA ILE A 149 1.80 0.43 -4.39
C ILE A 149 0.58 0.09 -3.54
N ALA A 150 0.79 -0.21 -2.26
CA ALA A 150 -0.30 -0.43 -1.33
C ALA A 150 -0.12 0.35 -0.03
N PHE A 151 -1.23 0.91 0.45
CA PHE A 151 -1.45 1.14 1.86
C PHE A 151 -2.13 -0.10 2.44
N LEU A 152 -1.52 -0.67 3.45
CA LEU A 152 -1.97 -1.86 4.15
C LEU A 152 -2.16 -1.49 5.62
N ALA A 153 -3.27 -1.89 6.21
CA ALA A 153 -3.54 -1.71 7.62
C ALA A 153 -3.97 -3.03 8.25
N GLY A 154 -3.54 -3.26 9.48
CA GLY A 154 -3.87 -4.46 10.24
C GLY A 154 -3.70 -4.26 11.74
N THR A 155 -4.13 -5.26 12.52
CA THR A 155 -3.86 -5.32 13.96
C THR A 155 -2.75 -6.33 14.25
N PRO A 156 -1.96 -6.16 15.33
CA PRO A 156 -0.90 -7.09 15.67
C PRO A 156 -1.36 -8.56 15.76
N ASN A 157 -2.50 -8.79 16.42
CA ASN A 157 -3.08 -10.13 16.63
C ASN A 157 -3.50 -10.82 15.33
N SER A 158 -3.75 -10.05 14.27
CA SER A 158 -4.15 -10.55 12.97
C SER A 158 -2.95 -10.95 12.09
N LEU A 159 -1.77 -10.38 12.33
CA LEU A 159 -0.67 -10.43 11.37
C LEU A 159 0.31 -11.58 11.61
N THR A 160 0.44 -12.03 12.85
CA THR A 160 1.38 -13.10 13.23
C THR A 160 1.12 -14.44 12.55
N SER A 161 -0.07 -14.67 12.01
CA SER A 161 -0.44 -15.94 11.38
C SER A 161 -0.46 -15.94 9.84
N ILE A 162 -0.35 -14.78 9.17
CA ILE A 162 -0.71 -14.71 7.74
C ILE A 162 0.22 -13.88 6.84
N ILE A 163 1.20 -13.14 7.36
CA ILE A 163 2.09 -12.42 6.44
C ILE A 163 3.08 -13.38 5.77
N GLN A 164 2.98 -13.51 4.44
CA GLN A 164 3.96 -14.20 3.61
C GLN A 164 5.17 -13.29 3.31
N GLU A 165 6.37 -13.88 3.29
CA GLU A 165 7.66 -13.17 3.15
C GLU A 165 7.71 -12.27 1.90
N GLY A 166 7.06 -12.68 0.81
CA GLY A 166 7.09 -11.98 -0.47
C GLY A 166 6.56 -10.55 -0.42
N ILE A 167 5.53 -10.28 0.40
CA ILE A 167 4.94 -8.94 0.55
C ILE A 167 5.77 -8.07 1.48
N LEU A 168 6.43 -8.64 2.48
CA LEU A 168 7.22 -7.89 3.47
C LEU A 168 8.50 -7.30 2.90
N PHE A 169 9.13 -7.96 1.93
CA PHE A 169 10.44 -7.56 1.40
C PHE A 169 10.48 -6.15 0.78
N ARG A 170 9.32 -5.53 0.48
CA ARG A 170 9.23 -4.15 -0.03
C ARG A 170 8.14 -3.31 0.66
N THR A 171 7.85 -3.66 1.89
CA THR A 171 6.85 -2.97 2.71
C THR A 171 7.54 -2.23 3.85
N SER A 172 7.38 -0.91 3.88
CA SER A 172 7.75 -0.11 5.03
C SER A 172 6.72 -0.32 6.14
N ILE A 173 7.17 -0.92 7.24
CA ILE A 173 6.32 -1.22 8.39
C ILE A 173 6.29 -0.02 9.34
N CYS A 174 5.10 0.40 9.73
CA CYS A 174 4.87 1.39 10.77
C CYS A 174 4.08 0.73 11.91
N LEU A 175 4.75 0.58 13.05
CA LEU A 175 4.14 0.08 14.27
C LEU A 175 3.69 1.27 15.11
N VAL A 176 2.40 1.27 15.47
CA VAL A 176 1.86 2.21 16.45
C VAL A 176 1.33 1.38 17.62
N PHE A 177 2.01 1.48 18.74
CA PHE A 177 1.52 0.98 20.02
C PHE A 177 0.94 2.16 20.80
N HIS A 178 -0.15 1.92 21.52
CA HIS A 178 -0.51 2.82 22.61
C HIS A 178 0.47 2.54 23.73
N ASP A 179 1.31 3.51 24.07
CA ASP A 179 1.94 3.49 25.38
C ASP A 179 0.80 3.76 26.39
N GLU A 180 0.63 2.86 27.35
CA GLU A 180 -0.20 3.14 28.53
C GLU A 180 0.45 4.31 29.28
N SER A 181 0.02 5.54 28.97
CA SER A 181 0.36 6.75 29.72
C SER A 181 -0.75 7.09 30.69
#